data_AF-A0A971HGC6-F1
#
_entry.id   AF-A0A971HGC6-F1
#
_cell.length_a   1.000
_cell.length_b   1.000
_cell.length_c   1.000
_cell.angle_alpha   90.00
_cell.angle_beta   90.00
_cell.angle_gamma   90.00
#
_symmetry.space_group_name_H-M   'P 1'
#
loop_
_entity.id
_entity.type
_entity.pdbx_description
1 polymer ?
#
loop_
_entity_poly.entity_id
_entity_poly.type
_entity_poly.pdbx_seq_one_letter_code
_entity_poly.pdbx_strand_id
1 'polypeptide(L)'
;MTVYVIYITFIIFVILLILVGIYFLTLLRFNKVQNKKVAEMVEEIKDIVESHLSYDNLKDIPKKEIENLRKLTSNKIGLQGFLICYKNYIEENGFHEKARKYANQIVSYKTLLNNRIVRNKYRQSYILYLLAEFGIDAEEVKEFAINSLNKKSIYVRSNALKVIQNTSDVFLVLEALDVIDSSEHYFNGKILVDFLDNFMGDKALLNEHLLNNMDRYSNRMKSIIIEYFINNLVDYEEVKLKLLYYLSTSEDKELLISSTKYFGKVFDDLEPSHEEPIVVLEPLEGEVAHNDN
;
A
#
# COMPACT_ATOMS: atom_id res chain seq x y z
N MET A 1 17.28 10.89 -60.12
CA MET A 1 16.11 10.28 -59.44
C MET A 1 16.33 10.17 -57.94
N THR A 2 17.48 9.63 -57.49
CA THR A 2 17.89 9.53 -56.07
C THR A 2 17.92 10.86 -55.31
N VAL A 3 18.45 11.92 -55.91
CA VAL A 3 18.53 13.26 -55.29
C VAL A 3 17.16 13.85 -54.97
N TYR A 4 16.18 13.69 -55.87
CA TYR A 4 14.81 14.16 -55.64
C TYR A 4 14.11 13.38 -54.52
N VAL A 5 14.36 12.08 -54.43
CA VAL A 5 13.82 11.25 -53.33
C VAL A 5 14.37 11.74 -51.99
N ILE A 6 15.67 12.06 -51.90
CA ILE A 6 16.30 12.58 -50.68
C ILE A 6 15.68 13.93 -50.27
N TYR A 7 15.45 14.85 -51.23
CA TYR A 7 14.81 16.13 -50.91
C TYR A 7 13.37 15.95 -50.43
N ILE A 8 12.60 15.08 -51.09
CA ILE A 8 11.21 14.83 -50.70
C ILE A 8 11.13 14.20 -49.31
N THR A 9 11.97 13.20 -49.01
CA THR A 9 12.00 12.58 -47.67
C THR A 9 12.43 13.57 -46.59
N PHE A 10 13.40 14.44 -46.88
CA PHE A 10 13.80 15.51 -45.97
C PHE A 10 12.67 16.51 -45.70
N ILE A 11 11.94 16.94 -46.73
CA ILE A 11 10.80 17.85 -46.58
C ILE A 11 9.70 17.20 -45.72
N ILE A 12 9.36 15.94 -45.97
CA ILE A 12 8.38 15.19 -45.16
C ILE A 12 8.83 15.11 -43.70
N PHE A 13 10.10 14.83 -43.46
CA PHE A 13 10.67 14.78 -42.11
C PHE A 13 10.57 16.14 -41.39
N VAL A 14 10.89 17.24 -42.07
CA VAL A 14 10.76 18.60 -41.51
C VAL A 14 9.31 18.93 -41.18
N ILE A 15 8.36 18.60 -42.08
CA ILE A 15 6.92 18.80 -41.83
C ILE A 15 6.48 17.98 -40.61
N LEU A 16 6.92 16.73 -40.49
CA LEU A 16 6.59 15.87 -39.36
C LEU A 16 7.12 16.42 -38.04
N LEU A 17 8.35 16.95 -38.02
CA LEU A 17 8.91 17.63 -36.84
C LEU A 17 8.11 18.87 -36.46
N ILE A 18 7.67 19.66 -37.42
CA ILE A 18 6.83 20.85 -37.17
C ILE A 18 5.48 20.44 -36.58
N LEU A 19 4.81 19.42 -37.13
CA LEU A 19 3.54 18.91 -36.62
C LEU A 19 3.67 18.38 -35.18
N VAL A 20 4.73 17.62 -34.91
CA VAL A 20 5.03 17.14 -33.56
C VAL A 20 5.30 18.31 -32.62
N GLY A 21 6.07 19.31 -33.04
CA GLY A 21 6.34 20.53 -32.26
C GLY A 21 5.07 21.31 -31.92
N ILE A 22 4.20 21.55 -32.90
CA ILE A 22 2.90 22.22 -32.70
C ILE A 22 2.00 21.43 -31.74
N TYR A 23 1.96 20.09 -31.91
CA TYR A 23 1.21 19.22 -31.01
C TYR A 23 1.71 19.34 -29.56
N PHE A 24 3.03 19.27 -29.35
CA PHE A 24 3.63 19.43 -28.02
C PHE A 24 3.35 20.81 -27.41
N LEU A 25 3.50 21.89 -28.18
CA LEU A 25 3.19 23.25 -27.70
C LEU A 25 1.72 23.40 -27.29
N THR A 26 0.81 22.82 -28.08
CA THR A 26 -0.63 22.84 -27.79
C THR A 26 -0.93 22.06 -26.52
N LEU A 27 -0.32 20.88 -26.35
CA LEU A 27 -0.46 20.05 -25.16
C LEU A 27 0.08 20.76 -23.91
N LEU A 28 1.26 21.39 -23.99
CA LEU A 28 1.86 22.15 -22.90
C LEU A 28 0.99 23.35 -22.49
N ARG A 29 0.46 24.08 -23.48
CA ARG A 29 -0.44 25.22 -23.22
C ARG A 29 -1.73 24.75 -22.54
N PHE A 30 -2.33 23.67 -23.03
CA PHE A 30 -3.53 23.08 -22.44
C PHE A 30 -3.30 22.66 -20.99
N ASN A 31 -2.18 21.97 -20.72
CA ASN A 31 -1.80 21.58 -19.36
C ASN A 31 -1.57 22.79 -18.46
N LYS A 32 -0.91 23.84 -18.95
CA LYS A 32 -0.71 25.09 -18.19
C LYS A 32 -2.03 25.75 -17.79
N VAL A 33 -3.00 25.80 -18.71
CA VAL A 33 -4.34 26.35 -18.42
C VAL A 33 -5.08 25.48 -17.41
N GLN A 34 -5.05 24.15 -17.55
CA GLN A 34 -5.66 23.26 -16.56
C GLN A 34 -5.03 23.41 -15.18
N ASN A 35 -3.70 23.44 -15.09
CA ASN A 35 -2.99 23.61 -13.83
C ASN A 35 -3.32 24.95 -13.17
N LYS A 36 -3.44 26.03 -13.95
CA LYS A 36 -3.88 27.33 -13.43
C LYS A 36 -5.29 27.26 -12.84
N LYS A 37 -6.24 26.63 -13.53
CA LYS A 37 -7.61 26.46 -13.01
C LYS A 37 -7.66 25.61 -11.75
N VAL A 38 -6.83 24.56 -11.66
CA VAL A 38 -6.71 23.75 -10.45
C VAL A 38 -6.11 24.57 -9.32
N ALA A 39 -5.09 25.38 -9.57
CA ALA A 39 -4.50 26.26 -8.55
C ALA A 39 -5.51 27.29 -8.03
N GLU A 40 -6.26 27.95 -8.91
CA GLU A 40 -7.35 28.87 -8.52
C GLU A 40 -8.40 28.17 -7.65
N MET A 41 -8.75 26.92 -7.99
CA MET A 41 -9.68 26.10 -7.22
C MET A 41 -9.10 25.64 -5.86
N VAL A 42 -7.78 25.42 -5.78
CA VAL A 42 -7.10 25.12 -4.51
C VAL A 42 -7.23 26.32 -3.57
N GLU A 43 -6.94 27.54 -4.05
CA GLU A 43 -7.09 28.76 -3.24
C GLU A 43 -8.54 28.95 -2.77
N GLU A 44 -9.54 28.65 -3.61
CA GLU A 44 -10.95 28.74 -3.22
C GLU A 44 -11.36 27.71 -2.14
N ILE A 45 -10.82 26.49 -2.21
CA ILE A 45 -11.20 25.38 -1.32
C ILE A 45 -10.35 25.36 -0.03
N LYS A 46 -9.13 25.87 -0.05
CA LYS A 46 -8.15 25.75 1.04
C LYS A 46 -8.73 26.24 2.37
N ASP A 47 -9.16 27.51 2.42
CA ASP A 47 -9.70 28.12 3.64
C ASP A 47 -10.95 27.40 4.15
N ILE A 48 -11.76 26.86 3.24
CA ILE A 48 -12.96 26.07 3.57
C ILE A 48 -12.55 24.79 4.29
N VAL A 49 -11.58 24.04 3.75
CA VAL A 49 -11.12 22.77 4.32
C VAL A 49 -10.47 22.99 5.69
N GLU A 50 -9.60 24.00 5.82
CA GLU A 50 -8.94 24.35 7.08
C GLU A 50 -9.96 24.76 8.14
N SER A 51 -10.92 25.63 7.77
CA SER A 51 -12.01 26.04 8.66
C SER A 51 -12.85 24.84 9.11
N HIS A 52 -13.33 24.02 8.18
CA HIS A 52 -14.14 22.84 8.51
C HIS A 52 -13.43 21.86 9.45
N LEU A 53 -12.13 21.62 9.22
CA LEU A 53 -11.34 20.69 10.05
C LEU A 53 -10.92 21.28 11.39
N SER A 54 -11.01 22.61 11.57
CA SER A 54 -10.79 23.29 12.86
C SER A 54 -11.93 23.09 13.87
N TYR A 55 -13.17 22.80 13.42
CA TYR A 55 -14.30 22.53 14.31
C TYR A 55 -14.05 21.31 15.18
N ASP A 56 -14.25 21.39 16.49
CA ASP A 56 -14.09 20.24 17.40
C ASP A 56 -14.95 19.04 16.96
N ASN A 57 -16.19 19.31 16.54
CA ASN A 57 -17.11 18.30 16.05
C ASN A 57 -17.55 18.62 14.61
N LEU A 58 -17.38 17.65 13.71
CA LEU A 58 -17.77 17.79 12.30
C LEU A 58 -19.28 18.03 12.10
N LYS A 59 -20.12 17.74 13.11
CA LYS A 59 -21.57 18.03 13.06
C LYS A 59 -21.89 19.52 13.16
N ASP A 60 -20.96 20.32 13.67
CA ASP A 60 -21.14 21.76 13.86
C ASP A 60 -20.86 22.54 12.58
N ILE A 61 -20.24 21.89 11.58
CA ILE A 61 -20.02 22.48 10.25
C ILE A 61 -21.39 22.78 9.62
N PRO A 62 -21.63 24.02 9.15
CA PRO A 62 -22.88 24.38 8.51
C PRO A 62 -23.19 23.46 7.31
N LYS A 63 -24.36 22.81 7.34
CA LYS A 63 -24.79 21.89 6.26
C LYS A 63 -24.73 22.51 4.86
N LYS A 64 -24.97 23.82 4.76
CA LYS A 64 -24.91 24.58 3.51
C LYS A 64 -23.49 24.64 2.94
N GLU A 65 -22.47 24.73 3.78
CA GLU A 65 -21.06 24.76 3.36
C GLU A 65 -20.60 23.39 2.88
N ILE A 66 -20.97 22.31 3.60
CA ILE A 66 -20.76 20.93 3.13
C ILE A 66 -21.40 20.72 1.76
N GLU A 67 -22.66 21.14 1.58
CA GLU A 67 -23.36 21.00 0.30
C GLU A 67 -22.73 21.85 -0.82
N ASN A 68 -22.22 23.04 -0.50
CA ASN A 68 -21.48 23.85 -1.45
C ASN A 68 -20.19 23.13 -1.90
N LEU A 69 -19.42 22.60 -0.95
CA LEU A 69 -18.17 21.91 -1.25
C LEU A 69 -18.41 20.61 -2.03
N ARG A 70 -19.50 19.87 -1.75
CA ARG A 70 -19.95 18.73 -2.58
C ARG A 70 -20.20 19.14 -4.04
N LYS A 71 -20.85 20.29 -4.25
CA LYS A 71 -21.11 20.80 -5.60
C LYS A 71 -19.81 21.21 -6.30
N LEU A 72 -18.92 21.91 -5.61
CA LEU A 72 -17.61 22.28 -6.15
C LEU A 72 -16.80 21.03 -6.56
N THR A 73 -16.75 20.02 -5.69
CA THR A 73 -16.02 18.77 -5.90
C THR A 73 -16.69 17.77 -6.85
N SER A 74 -17.89 18.07 -7.34
CA SER A 74 -18.59 17.20 -8.30
C SER A 74 -17.93 17.15 -9.69
N ASN A 75 -17.12 18.15 -10.03
CA ASN A 75 -16.44 18.24 -11.32
C ASN A 75 -14.94 17.88 -11.21
N LYS A 76 -14.29 17.64 -12.36
CA LYS A 76 -12.86 17.26 -12.43
C LYS A 76 -11.95 18.22 -11.66
N ILE A 77 -12.11 19.53 -11.85
CA ILE A 77 -11.18 20.55 -11.34
C ILE A 77 -11.39 20.71 -9.83
N GLY A 78 -12.63 20.77 -9.38
CA GLY A 78 -12.97 20.84 -7.96
C GLY A 78 -12.52 19.61 -7.18
N LEU A 79 -12.69 18.41 -7.74
CA LEU A 79 -12.20 17.18 -7.10
C LEU A 79 -10.67 17.16 -7.01
N GLN A 80 -9.97 17.66 -8.03
CA GLN A 80 -8.50 17.81 -7.98
C GLN A 80 -8.06 18.84 -6.94
N GLY A 81 -8.73 20.00 -6.88
CA GLY A 81 -8.45 21.02 -5.88
C GLY A 81 -8.66 20.50 -4.46
N PHE A 82 -9.79 19.84 -4.21
CA PHE A 82 -10.08 19.23 -2.91
C PHE A 82 -9.08 18.13 -2.53
N LEU A 83 -8.69 17.26 -3.47
CA LEU A 83 -7.65 16.28 -3.21
C LEU A 83 -6.34 16.95 -2.76
N ILE A 84 -5.91 18.01 -3.45
CA ILE A 84 -4.68 18.74 -3.09
C ILE A 84 -4.80 19.35 -1.69
N CYS A 85 -5.89 20.08 -1.39
CA CYS A 85 -6.09 20.67 -0.07
C CYS A 85 -6.12 19.61 1.03
N TYR A 86 -6.81 18.48 0.79
CA TYR A 86 -6.90 17.37 1.72
C TYR A 86 -5.53 16.72 1.98
N LYS A 87 -4.75 16.48 0.93
CA LYS A 87 -3.39 15.95 1.08
C LYS A 87 -2.46 16.89 1.83
N ASN A 88 -2.48 18.18 1.50
CA ASN A 88 -1.68 19.18 2.20
C ASN A 88 -2.03 19.22 3.69
N TYR A 89 -3.31 19.18 4.04
CA TYR A 89 -3.75 19.11 5.43
C TYR A 89 -3.19 17.87 6.15
N ILE A 90 -3.24 16.69 5.52
CA ILE A 90 -2.67 15.45 6.10
C ILE A 90 -1.15 15.53 6.22
N GLU A 91 -0.47 16.08 5.23
CA GLU A 91 1.00 16.24 5.25
C GLU A 91 1.45 17.17 6.40
N GLU A 92 0.66 18.21 6.71
CA GLU A 92 0.96 19.15 7.79
C GLU A 92 0.54 18.65 9.19
N ASN A 93 -0.60 17.95 9.29
CA ASN A 93 -1.21 17.62 10.58
C ASN A 93 -1.16 16.12 10.94
N GLY A 94 -0.75 15.27 10.00
CA GLY A 94 -0.87 13.82 10.09
C GLY A 94 -2.26 13.30 9.70
N PHE A 95 -2.35 12.00 9.42
CA PHE A 95 -3.62 11.34 9.11
C PHE A 95 -4.42 11.10 10.40
N HIS A 96 -5.67 11.57 10.42
CA HIS A 96 -6.58 11.41 11.55
C HIS A 96 -7.95 10.92 11.09
N GLU A 97 -8.61 10.09 11.91
CA GLU A 97 -9.96 9.56 11.64
C GLU A 97 -11.00 10.68 11.42
N LYS A 98 -10.79 11.86 12.04
CA LYS A 98 -11.59 13.07 11.80
C LYS A 98 -11.48 13.54 10.33
N ALA A 99 -10.27 13.58 9.77
CA ALA A 99 -10.05 14.01 8.39
C ALA A 99 -10.70 13.03 7.39
N ARG A 100 -10.56 11.72 7.65
CA ARG A 100 -11.25 10.66 6.89
C ARG A 100 -12.77 10.83 6.92
N LYS A 101 -13.35 11.00 8.11
CA LYS A 101 -14.80 11.24 8.27
C LYS A 101 -15.26 12.50 7.55
N TYR A 102 -14.46 13.56 7.59
CA TYR A 102 -14.73 14.79 6.85
C TYR A 102 -14.72 14.54 5.33
N ALA A 103 -13.68 13.89 4.80
CA ALA A 103 -13.62 13.54 3.37
C ALA A 103 -14.84 12.72 2.93
N ASN A 104 -15.26 11.74 3.74
CA ASN A 104 -16.44 10.91 3.48
C ASN A 104 -17.76 11.71 3.53
N GLN A 105 -17.79 12.89 4.16
CA GLN A 105 -18.93 13.80 4.04
C GLN A 105 -18.94 14.56 2.72
N ILE A 106 -17.80 14.80 2.07
CA ILE A 106 -17.69 15.59 0.84
C ILE A 106 -17.75 14.72 -0.41
N VAL A 107 -17.02 13.61 -0.42
CA VAL A 107 -16.92 12.69 -1.56
C VAL A 107 -17.52 11.33 -1.21
N SER A 108 -18.06 10.65 -2.22
CA SER A 108 -18.64 9.31 -2.09
C SER A 108 -18.13 8.39 -3.18
N TYR A 109 -18.23 7.07 -2.97
CA TYR A 109 -17.89 6.08 -3.98
C TYR A 109 -18.56 6.38 -5.34
N LYS A 110 -19.85 6.72 -5.34
CA LYS A 110 -20.61 7.06 -6.55
C LYS A 110 -20.09 8.32 -7.26
N THR A 111 -19.72 9.36 -6.50
CA THR A 111 -19.14 10.59 -7.08
C THR A 111 -17.78 10.28 -7.71
N LEU A 112 -16.95 9.50 -7.02
CA LEU A 112 -15.62 9.13 -7.48
C LEU A 112 -15.69 8.22 -8.72
N LEU A 113 -16.59 7.23 -8.77
CA LEU A 113 -16.79 6.40 -9.97
C LEU A 113 -17.11 7.21 -11.21
N ASN A 114 -17.83 8.33 -11.06
CA ASN A 114 -18.25 9.17 -12.17
C ASN A 114 -17.21 10.20 -12.62
N ASN A 115 -16.08 10.31 -11.92
CA ASN A 115 -15.04 11.27 -12.28
C ASN A 115 -14.42 10.97 -13.66
N ARG A 116 -13.94 12.03 -14.33
CA ARG A 116 -13.23 11.97 -15.63
C ARG A 116 -11.88 12.69 -15.55
N ILE A 117 -11.20 12.58 -14.41
CA ILE A 117 -9.91 13.24 -14.21
C ILE A 117 -8.86 12.71 -15.19
N VAL A 118 -8.82 11.38 -15.34
CA VAL A 118 -7.91 10.67 -16.24
C VAL A 118 -8.63 10.00 -17.40
N ARG A 119 -7.87 9.62 -18.44
CA ARG A 119 -8.38 8.85 -19.59
C ARG A 119 -8.98 7.52 -19.15
N ASN A 120 -9.98 7.03 -19.89
CA ASN A 120 -10.75 5.82 -19.53
C ASN A 120 -9.87 4.61 -19.17
N LYS A 121 -8.81 4.34 -19.94
CA LYS A 121 -7.87 3.24 -19.67
C LYS A 121 -7.16 3.28 -18.30
N TYR A 122 -7.05 4.45 -17.68
CA TYR A 122 -6.42 4.65 -16.36
C TYR A 122 -7.43 4.92 -15.26
N ARG A 123 -8.72 5.03 -15.62
CA ARG A 123 -9.78 5.52 -14.75
C ARG A 123 -9.97 4.65 -13.53
N GLN A 124 -10.01 3.33 -13.69
CA GLN A 124 -10.17 2.41 -12.58
C GLN A 124 -9.03 2.53 -11.55
N SER A 125 -7.77 2.56 -12.02
CA SER A 125 -6.61 2.72 -11.14
C SER A 125 -6.66 4.06 -10.40
N TYR A 126 -7.06 5.13 -11.09
CA TYR A 126 -7.17 6.44 -10.47
C TYR A 126 -8.34 6.54 -9.48
N ILE A 127 -9.46 5.87 -9.75
CA ILE A 127 -10.56 5.78 -8.79
C ILE A 127 -10.10 5.06 -7.52
N LEU A 128 -9.43 3.91 -7.64
CA LEU A 128 -8.89 3.19 -6.48
C LEU A 128 -7.89 4.04 -5.69
N TYR A 129 -7.05 4.80 -6.38
CA TYR A 129 -6.18 5.79 -5.75
C TYR A 129 -6.99 6.79 -4.92
N LEU A 130 -8.01 7.43 -5.50
CA LEU A 130 -8.86 8.38 -4.74
C LEU A 130 -9.58 7.73 -3.57
N LEU A 131 -10.06 6.49 -3.73
CA LEU A 131 -10.73 5.75 -2.66
C LEU A 131 -9.79 5.48 -1.49
N ALA A 132 -8.54 5.11 -1.77
CA ALA A 132 -7.51 4.89 -0.76
C ALA A 132 -7.13 6.21 -0.06
N GLU A 133 -6.85 7.27 -0.83
CA GLU A 133 -6.43 8.57 -0.28
C GLU A 133 -7.49 9.18 0.65
N PHE A 134 -8.76 9.16 0.24
CA PHE A 134 -9.85 9.67 1.09
C PHE A 134 -10.27 8.68 2.19
N GLY A 135 -9.80 7.43 2.15
CA GLY A 135 -10.19 6.39 3.09
C GLY A 135 -11.69 6.09 3.05
N ILE A 136 -12.28 5.97 1.87
CA ILE A 136 -13.73 5.69 1.76
C ILE A 136 -14.00 4.28 2.28
N ASP A 137 -14.73 4.19 3.40
CA ASP A 137 -15.14 2.92 4.01
C ASP A 137 -16.60 2.63 3.65
N ALA A 138 -16.81 1.86 2.60
CA ALA A 138 -18.12 1.41 2.18
C ALA A 138 -17.99 -0.01 1.65
N GLU A 139 -19.03 -0.82 1.83
CA GLU A 139 -19.01 -2.23 1.42
C GLU A 139 -18.76 -2.37 -0.08
N GLU A 140 -19.38 -1.49 -0.89
CA GLU A 140 -19.19 -1.47 -2.34
C GLU A 140 -17.74 -1.10 -2.74
N VAL A 141 -17.02 -0.38 -1.87
CA VAL A 141 -15.60 -0.05 -2.09
C VAL A 141 -14.73 -1.27 -1.82
N LYS A 142 -15.02 -2.03 -0.77
CA LYS A 142 -14.33 -3.29 -0.44
C LYS A 142 -14.48 -4.30 -1.58
N GLU A 143 -15.72 -4.54 -2.01
CA GLU A 143 -16.03 -5.43 -3.13
C GLU A 143 -15.32 -4.97 -4.43
N PHE A 144 -15.35 -3.67 -4.71
CA PHE A 144 -14.67 -3.11 -5.88
C PHE A 144 -13.15 -3.28 -5.83
N ALA A 145 -12.54 -3.17 -4.66
CA ALA A 145 -11.11 -3.37 -4.47
C ALA A 145 -10.71 -4.85 -4.66
N ILE A 146 -11.42 -5.80 -4.04
CA ILE A 146 -11.18 -7.24 -4.20
C ILE A 146 -11.30 -7.63 -5.68
N ASN A 147 -12.39 -7.25 -6.35
CA ASN A 147 -12.58 -7.51 -7.78
C ASN A 147 -11.51 -6.87 -8.68
N SER A 148 -10.83 -5.83 -8.19
CA SER A 148 -9.76 -5.15 -8.90
C SER A 148 -8.42 -5.88 -8.82
N LEU A 149 -8.22 -6.81 -7.89
CA LEU A 149 -7.02 -7.65 -7.78
C LEU A 149 -6.84 -8.60 -8.97
N ASN A 150 -7.94 -8.97 -9.64
CA ASN A 150 -7.92 -9.83 -10.84
C ASN A 150 -7.81 -9.05 -12.17
N LYS A 151 -7.36 -7.79 -12.14
CA LYS A 151 -7.20 -6.98 -13.36
C LYS A 151 -5.77 -7.06 -13.90
N LYS A 152 -5.64 -7.12 -15.23
CA LYS A 152 -4.33 -7.16 -15.92
C LYS A 152 -3.38 -6.01 -15.54
N SER A 153 -3.93 -4.83 -15.25
CA SER A 153 -3.12 -3.65 -14.91
C SER A 153 -2.52 -3.75 -13.50
N ILE A 154 -1.19 -3.76 -13.43
CA ILE A 154 -0.45 -3.71 -12.15
C ILE A 154 -0.86 -2.48 -11.32
N TYR A 155 -1.09 -1.33 -11.95
CA TYR A 155 -1.52 -0.11 -11.27
C TYR A 155 -2.91 -0.20 -10.65
N VAL A 156 -3.80 -0.99 -11.26
CA VAL A 156 -5.14 -1.23 -10.70
C VAL A 156 -5.00 -2.11 -9.46
N ARG A 157 -4.25 -3.20 -9.56
CA ARG A 157 -4.03 -4.14 -8.46
C ARG A 157 -3.31 -3.50 -7.27
N SER A 158 -2.25 -2.74 -7.52
CA SER A 158 -1.52 -2.03 -6.46
C SER A 158 -2.39 -1.00 -5.72
N ASN A 159 -3.22 -0.23 -6.45
CA ASN A 159 -4.13 0.72 -5.78
C ASN A 159 -5.30 0.00 -5.08
N ALA A 160 -5.72 -1.17 -5.55
CA ALA A 160 -6.71 -1.99 -4.85
C ALA A 160 -6.19 -2.47 -3.48
N LEU A 161 -4.92 -2.91 -3.43
CA LEU A 161 -4.28 -3.27 -2.17
C LEU A 161 -4.25 -2.10 -1.19
N LYS A 162 -3.92 -0.89 -1.66
CA LYS A 162 -3.97 0.32 -0.80
C LYS A 162 -5.37 0.61 -0.24
N VAL A 163 -6.43 0.36 -1.02
CA VAL A 163 -7.80 0.49 -0.51
C VAL A 163 -8.05 -0.52 0.61
N ILE A 164 -7.73 -1.80 0.37
CA ILE A 164 -7.95 -2.88 1.34
C ILE A 164 -7.17 -2.63 2.63
N GLN A 165 -5.91 -2.24 2.51
CA GLN A 165 -4.99 -1.90 3.60
C GLN A 165 -5.60 -0.86 4.57
N ASN A 166 -6.34 0.12 4.05
CA ASN A 166 -6.92 1.22 4.81
C ASN A 166 -8.25 0.87 5.50
N THR A 167 -8.85 -0.29 5.22
CA THR A 167 -10.14 -0.70 5.82
C THR A 167 -10.03 -1.15 7.27
N SER A 168 -8.81 -1.44 7.75
CA SER A 168 -8.57 -2.04 9.08
C SER A 168 -9.24 -3.41 9.28
N ASP A 169 -9.73 -4.03 8.21
CA ASP A 169 -10.47 -5.29 8.22
C ASP A 169 -9.55 -6.48 7.94
N VAL A 170 -9.27 -7.28 8.97
CA VAL A 170 -8.37 -8.44 8.88
C VAL A 170 -8.91 -9.46 7.88
N PHE A 171 -10.22 -9.71 7.85
CA PHE A 171 -10.79 -10.72 6.97
C PHE A 171 -10.72 -10.30 5.50
N LEU A 172 -10.86 -9.01 5.22
CA LEU A 172 -10.67 -8.48 3.87
C LEU A 172 -9.22 -8.60 3.40
N VAL A 173 -8.24 -8.47 4.31
CA VAL A 173 -6.82 -8.72 4.01
C VAL A 173 -6.60 -10.19 3.65
N LEU A 174 -7.15 -11.13 4.44
CA LEU A 174 -7.02 -12.56 4.16
C LEU A 174 -7.67 -12.94 2.82
N GLU A 175 -8.88 -12.43 2.55
CA GLU A 175 -9.55 -12.63 1.26
C GLU A 175 -8.68 -12.10 0.10
N ALA A 176 -8.06 -10.94 0.27
CA ALA A 176 -7.15 -10.40 -0.73
C ALA A 176 -5.94 -11.31 -0.96
N LEU A 177 -5.35 -11.88 0.10
CA LEU A 177 -4.24 -12.84 -0.03
C LEU A 177 -4.69 -14.11 -0.75
N ASP A 178 -5.88 -14.64 -0.45
CA ASP A 178 -6.44 -15.82 -1.12
C ASP A 178 -6.64 -15.58 -2.63
N VAL A 179 -7.17 -14.40 -3.00
CA VAL A 179 -7.33 -13.99 -4.40
C VAL A 179 -5.97 -13.84 -5.09
N ILE A 180 -4.97 -13.28 -4.41
CA ILE A 180 -3.62 -13.08 -4.96
C ILE A 180 -2.89 -14.41 -5.16
N ASP A 181 -2.97 -15.31 -4.19
CA ASP A 181 -2.26 -16.58 -4.20
C ASP A 181 -2.82 -17.55 -5.24
N SER A 182 -4.14 -17.50 -5.47
CA SER A 182 -4.82 -18.26 -6.53
C SER A 182 -4.74 -17.62 -7.93
N SER A 183 -4.25 -16.38 -8.02
CA SER A 183 -4.24 -15.61 -9.27
C SER A 183 -3.03 -15.92 -10.16
N GLU A 184 -3.26 -16.04 -11.47
CA GLU A 184 -2.20 -16.14 -12.48
C GLU A 184 -1.43 -14.82 -12.71
N HIS A 185 -1.92 -13.71 -12.16
CA HIS A 185 -1.27 -12.41 -12.32
C HIS A 185 -0.07 -12.24 -11.39
N TYR A 186 1.05 -11.75 -11.94
CA TYR A 186 2.25 -11.45 -11.16
C TYR A 186 2.03 -10.29 -10.20
N PHE A 187 2.35 -10.48 -8.91
CA PHE A 187 2.40 -9.44 -7.89
C PHE A 187 3.84 -9.29 -7.40
N ASN A 188 4.36 -8.06 -7.36
CA ASN A 188 5.69 -7.83 -6.83
C ASN A 188 5.70 -8.12 -5.31
N GLY A 189 6.63 -8.95 -4.85
CA GLY A 189 6.72 -9.34 -3.44
C GLY A 189 6.85 -8.15 -2.49
N LYS A 190 7.64 -7.13 -2.85
CA LYS A 190 7.76 -5.90 -2.07
C LYS A 190 6.42 -5.19 -1.90
N ILE A 191 5.57 -5.15 -2.93
CA ILE A 191 4.24 -4.53 -2.84
C ILE A 191 3.35 -5.28 -1.84
N LEU A 192 3.46 -6.61 -1.78
CA LEU A 192 2.68 -7.44 -0.86
C LEU A 192 3.18 -7.30 0.59
N VAL A 193 4.50 -7.23 0.78
CA VAL A 193 5.09 -6.94 2.10
C VAL A 193 4.71 -5.53 2.56
N ASP A 194 4.87 -4.51 1.71
CA ASP A 194 4.46 -3.14 1.99
C ASP A 194 2.95 -3.08 2.32
N PHE A 195 2.11 -3.88 1.65
CA PHE A 195 0.67 -3.99 1.93
C PHE A 195 0.38 -4.52 3.34
N LEU A 196 1.07 -5.57 3.78
CA LEU A 196 0.91 -6.10 5.14
C LEU A 196 1.51 -5.17 6.21
N ASP A 197 2.71 -4.63 5.97
CA ASP A 197 3.42 -3.75 6.90
C ASP A 197 2.60 -2.50 7.26
N ASN A 198 1.89 -1.94 6.27
CA ASN A 198 1.11 -0.73 6.41
C ASN A 198 -0.38 -0.98 6.69
N PHE A 199 -0.79 -2.20 7.04
CA PHE A 199 -2.15 -2.50 7.49
C PHE A 199 -2.53 -1.63 8.70
N MET A 200 -3.68 -0.96 8.62
CA MET A 200 -4.11 0.02 9.64
C MET A 200 -4.94 -0.58 10.78
N GLY A 201 -5.30 -1.87 10.71
CA GLY A 201 -6.11 -2.53 11.73
C GLY A 201 -5.30 -3.22 12.82
N ASP A 202 -5.93 -4.19 13.49
CA ASP A 202 -5.30 -4.96 14.56
C ASP A 202 -4.22 -5.89 14.00
N LYS A 203 -2.95 -5.50 14.19
CA LYS A 203 -1.79 -6.29 13.75
C LYS A 203 -1.65 -7.62 14.50
N ALA A 204 -2.03 -7.68 15.78
CA ALA A 204 -1.94 -8.93 16.54
C ALA A 204 -2.93 -9.96 16.00
N LEU A 205 -4.18 -9.53 15.75
CA LEU A 205 -5.20 -10.36 15.13
C LEU A 205 -4.80 -10.78 13.71
N LEU A 206 -4.23 -9.86 12.91
CA LEU A 206 -3.70 -10.20 11.59
C LEU A 206 -2.61 -11.29 11.68
N ASN A 207 -1.65 -11.14 12.60
CA ASN A 207 -0.57 -12.12 12.77
C ASN A 207 -1.11 -13.52 13.11
N GLU A 208 -2.07 -13.61 14.04
CA GLU A 208 -2.72 -14.87 14.41
C GLU A 208 -3.39 -15.53 13.19
N HIS A 209 -4.17 -14.76 12.43
CA HIS A 209 -4.85 -15.27 11.26
C HIS A 209 -3.89 -15.67 10.13
N LEU A 210 -2.82 -14.92 9.91
CA LEU A 210 -1.79 -15.26 8.93
C LEU A 210 -1.11 -16.58 9.30
N LEU A 211 -0.73 -16.76 10.57
CA LEU A 211 -0.12 -18.00 11.07
C LEU A 211 -1.06 -19.21 10.90
N ASN A 212 -2.33 -19.03 11.23
CA ASN A 212 -3.35 -20.08 11.15
C ASN A 212 -3.66 -20.51 9.71
N ASN A 213 -3.52 -19.60 8.73
CA ASN A 213 -3.75 -19.90 7.32
C ASN A 213 -2.47 -20.22 6.54
N MET A 214 -1.29 -20.03 7.15
CA MET A 214 0.02 -20.12 6.48
C MET A 214 0.19 -21.39 5.65
N ASP A 215 -0.25 -22.55 6.15
CA ASP A 215 -0.06 -23.83 5.47
C ASP A 215 -0.87 -23.99 4.18
N ARG A 216 -1.96 -23.24 4.03
CA ARG A 216 -2.83 -23.25 2.85
C ARG A 216 -2.24 -22.48 1.67
N TYR A 217 -1.34 -21.53 1.96
CA TYR A 217 -0.75 -20.67 0.97
C TYR A 217 0.40 -21.33 0.20
N SER A 218 0.64 -20.86 -1.02
CA SER A 218 1.81 -21.22 -1.80
C SER A 218 3.12 -20.83 -1.09
N ASN A 219 4.23 -21.49 -1.41
CA ASN A 219 5.55 -21.17 -0.83
C ASN A 219 5.97 -19.71 -1.07
N ARG A 220 5.54 -19.13 -2.20
CA ARG A 220 5.75 -17.71 -2.50
C ARG A 220 5.02 -16.84 -1.50
N MET A 221 3.74 -17.10 -1.25
CA MET A 221 2.96 -16.31 -0.29
C MET A 221 3.43 -16.54 1.15
N LYS A 222 3.80 -17.76 1.52
CA LYS A 222 4.47 -18.05 2.81
C LYS A 222 5.71 -17.18 3.00
N SER A 223 6.57 -17.07 1.98
CA SER A 223 7.78 -16.25 2.03
C SER A 223 7.48 -14.75 2.21
N ILE A 224 6.38 -14.25 1.63
CA ILE A 224 5.90 -12.87 1.86
C ILE A 224 5.45 -12.66 3.31
N ILE A 225 4.69 -13.60 3.86
CA ILE A 225 4.21 -13.54 5.25
C ILE A 225 5.41 -13.59 6.22
N ILE A 226 6.40 -14.43 5.94
CA ILE A 226 7.64 -14.51 6.74
C ILE A 226 8.39 -13.18 6.69
N GLU A 227 8.56 -12.57 5.52
CA GLU A 227 9.21 -11.25 5.41
C GLU A 227 8.45 -10.16 6.19
N TYR A 228 7.11 -10.18 6.17
CA TYR A 228 6.28 -9.31 7.01
C TYR A 228 6.52 -9.57 8.51
N PHE A 229 6.58 -10.82 8.96
CA PHE A 229 6.90 -11.17 10.35
C PHE A 229 8.29 -10.67 10.76
N ILE A 230 9.28 -10.76 9.86
CA ILE A 230 10.61 -10.22 10.07
C ILE A 230 10.59 -8.70 10.22
N ASN A 231 9.85 -7.99 9.36
CA ASN A 231 9.76 -6.52 9.40
C ASN A 231 9.08 -6.01 10.67
N ASN A 232 8.15 -6.77 11.23
CA ASN A 232 7.40 -6.40 12.42
C ASN A 232 7.87 -7.14 13.69
N LEU A 233 9.01 -7.83 13.64
CA LEU A 233 9.62 -8.56 14.77
C LEU A 233 8.62 -9.48 15.50
N VAL A 234 7.83 -10.24 14.74
CA VAL A 234 6.81 -11.13 15.31
C VAL A 234 7.47 -12.36 15.94
N ASP A 235 7.53 -12.40 17.27
CA ASP A 235 8.25 -13.41 18.05
C ASP A 235 7.33 -14.43 18.75
N TYR A 236 6.33 -14.95 18.04
CA TYR A 236 5.44 -15.97 18.62
C TYR A 236 6.10 -17.36 18.56
N GLU A 237 5.97 -18.15 19.62
CA GLU A 237 6.55 -19.49 19.68
C GLU A 237 6.02 -20.39 18.55
N GLU A 238 4.74 -20.26 18.22
CA GLU A 238 4.10 -21.00 17.15
C GLU A 238 4.63 -20.61 15.76
N VAL A 239 5.07 -19.36 15.58
CA VAL A 239 5.78 -18.93 14.36
C VAL A 239 7.14 -19.61 14.30
N LYS A 240 7.92 -19.59 15.38
CA LYS A 240 9.24 -20.27 15.45
C LYS A 240 9.12 -21.74 15.09
N LEU A 241 8.20 -22.46 15.76
CA LEU A 241 7.99 -23.89 15.51
C LEU A 241 7.59 -24.17 14.07
N LYS A 242 6.73 -23.33 13.46
CA LYS A 242 6.33 -23.49 12.07
C LYS A 242 7.47 -23.24 11.08
N LEU A 243 8.34 -22.26 11.35
CA LEU A 243 9.49 -21.98 10.49
C LEU A 243 10.60 -23.02 10.65
N LEU A 244 10.83 -23.55 11.85
CA LEU A 244 11.70 -24.72 12.08
C LEU A 244 11.18 -25.94 11.31
N TYR A 245 9.87 -26.18 11.33
CA TYR A 245 9.25 -27.23 10.53
C TYR A 245 9.56 -27.05 9.04
N TYR A 246 9.33 -25.86 8.47
CA TYR A 246 9.67 -25.58 7.07
C TYR A 246 11.15 -25.76 6.74
N LEU A 247 12.06 -25.36 7.63
CA LEU A 247 13.50 -25.60 7.46
C LEU A 247 13.86 -27.09 7.41
N SER A 248 13.13 -27.92 8.15
CA SER A 248 13.38 -29.37 8.21
C SER A 248 12.70 -30.17 7.10
N THR A 249 11.59 -29.67 6.54
CA THR A 249 10.74 -30.46 5.62
C THR A 249 10.63 -29.90 4.20
N SER A 250 10.96 -28.64 3.96
CA SER A 250 10.80 -28.01 2.64
C SER A 250 12.03 -28.22 1.76
N GLU A 251 11.81 -28.45 0.46
CA GLU A 251 12.85 -28.37 -0.57
C GLU A 251 12.85 -27.02 -1.32
N ASP A 252 11.88 -26.17 -1.03
CA ASP A 252 11.72 -24.87 -1.67
C ASP A 252 12.75 -23.86 -1.15
N LYS A 253 13.69 -23.48 -2.02
CA LYS A 253 14.81 -22.59 -1.66
C LYS A 253 14.34 -21.22 -1.17
N GLU A 254 13.25 -20.68 -1.70
CA GLU A 254 12.76 -19.35 -1.30
C GLU A 254 12.17 -19.41 0.11
N LEU A 255 11.41 -20.46 0.40
CA LEU A 255 10.87 -20.71 1.74
C LEU A 255 11.98 -21.01 2.77
N LEU A 256 13.01 -21.78 2.40
CA LEU A 256 14.16 -22.06 3.26
C LEU A 256 14.97 -20.80 3.56
N ILE A 257 15.20 -19.95 2.55
CA ILE A 257 15.93 -18.69 2.71
C ILE A 257 15.15 -17.71 3.60
N SER A 258 13.85 -17.53 3.36
CA SER A 258 13.01 -16.64 4.17
C SER A 258 12.93 -17.12 5.62
N SER A 259 12.75 -18.43 5.83
CA SER A 259 12.72 -19.03 7.19
C SER A 259 14.07 -18.87 7.91
N THR A 260 15.20 -19.06 7.22
CA THR A 260 16.54 -18.82 7.80
C THR A 260 16.73 -17.36 8.20
N LYS A 261 16.32 -16.42 7.33
CA LYS A 261 16.39 -14.98 7.60
C LYS A 261 15.59 -14.58 8.83
N TYR A 262 14.47 -15.24 9.10
CA TYR A 262 13.67 -14.97 10.29
C TYR A 262 14.48 -15.19 11.57
N PHE A 263 15.14 -16.35 11.69
CA PHE A 263 15.96 -16.63 12.87
C PHE A 263 17.16 -15.68 12.96
N GLY A 264 17.80 -15.34 11.86
CA GLY A 264 18.93 -14.38 11.88
C GLY A 264 18.56 -12.92 12.21
N LYS A 265 17.28 -12.57 12.38
CA LYS A 265 16.85 -11.19 12.69
C LYS A 265 15.93 -11.10 13.89
N VAL A 266 14.96 -12.00 14.02
CA VAL A 266 14.00 -11.98 15.14
C VAL A 266 14.57 -12.65 16.38
N PHE A 267 15.41 -13.69 16.22
CA PHE A 267 15.99 -14.40 17.35
C PHE A 267 17.24 -13.72 17.92
N ASP A 268 18.05 -13.04 17.09
CA ASP A 268 19.28 -12.35 17.52
C ASP A 268 19.04 -11.06 18.33
N ASP A 269 17.83 -10.50 18.32
CA ASP A 269 17.46 -9.29 19.10
C ASP A 269 17.05 -9.61 20.56
N LEU A 270 17.03 -10.88 20.95
CA LEU A 270 17.00 -11.27 22.36
C LEU A 270 18.43 -11.11 22.90
N GLU A 271 18.70 -10.01 23.63
CA GLU A 271 19.90 -9.92 24.48
C GLU A 271 20.09 -11.26 25.20
N PRO A 272 21.29 -11.87 25.15
CA PRO A 272 21.54 -13.05 25.95
C PRO A 272 21.35 -12.62 27.40
N SER A 273 20.23 -13.00 28.01
CA SER A 273 20.13 -13.04 29.46
C SER A 273 21.37 -13.79 29.91
N HIS A 274 22.17 -13.14 30.75
CA HIS A 274 23.32 -13.73 31.42
C HIS A 274 22.87 -14.97 32.21
N GLU A 275 22.65 -16.09 31.54
CA GLU A 275 22.66 -17.38 32.19
C GLU A 275 24.13 -17.72 32.39
N GLU A 276 24.50 -17.69 33.66
CA GLU A 276 25.83 -18.00 34.16
C GLU A 276 26.38 -19.27 33.51
N PRO A 277 27.69 -19.32 33.21
CA PRO A 277 28.28 -20.50 32.60
C PRO A 277 28.03 -21.71 33.50
N ILE A 278 27.46 -22.76 32.91
CA ILE A 278 27.30 -24.07 33.52
C ILE A 278 28.67 -24.50 34.03
N VAL A 279 28.84 -24.52 35.35
CA VAL A 279 30.02 -25.07 36.02
C VAL A 279 30.04 -26.56 35.72
N VAL A 280 30.89 -26.97 34.78
CA VAL A 280 31.25 -28.37 34.59
C VAL A 280 32.07 -28.77 35.81
N LEU A 281 31.46 -29.51 36.74
CA LEU A 281 32.19 -30.17 37.82
C LEU A 281 33.05 -31.28 37.20
N GLU A 282 34.37 -31.08 37.20
CA GLU A 282 35.32 -32.15 36.89
C GLU A 282 35.17 -33.30 37.91
N PRO A 283 35.34 -34.57 37.49
CA PRO A 283 35.29 -35.69 38.42
C PRO A 283 36.53 -35.66 39.32
N LEU A 284 36.32 -35.80 40.62
CA LEU A 284 37.38 -35.97 41.62
C LEU A 284 38.27 -37.17 41.24
N GLU A 285 39.51 -36.90 40.83
CA GLU A 285 40.55 -37.90 40.69
C GLU A 285 40.85 -38.55 42.04
N GLY A 286 41.00 -39.87 42.03
CA GLY A 286 41.02 -40.72 43.22
C GLY A 286 42.18 -40.47 44.17
N GLU A 287 41.89 -40.57 45.46
CA GLU A 287 42.88 -40.78 46.51
C GLU A 287 43.61 -42.10 46.27
N VAL A 288 44.88 -41.99 45.92
CA VAL A 288 45.85 -43.09 46.03
C VAL A 288 46.19 -43.24 47.52
N ALA A 289 45.63 -44.26 48.16
CA ALA A 289 46.08 -44.71 49.47
C ALA A 289 47.48 -45.33 49.34
N HIS A 290 48.51 -44.57 49.73
CA HIS A 290 49.82 -45.13 50.02
C HIS A 290 49.74 -45.90 51.35
N ASN A 291 49.88 -47.22 51.24
CA ASN A 291 50.22 -48.10 52.33
C ASN A 291 51.71 -47.90 52.63
N ASP A 292 52.06 -47.55 53.88
CA ASP A 292 53.37 -47.85 54.47
C ASP A 292 53.33 -47.72 56.01
N ASN A 293 53.57 -48.87 56.65
CA ASN A 293 53.83 -49.17 58.08
C ASN A 293 52.72 -49.03 59.14
#